data_AF-A0A3R5X1L0-F1
#
_entry.id   AF-A0A3R5X1L0-F1
#
_cell.length_a   1.000
_cell.length_b   1.000
_cell.length_c   1.000
_cell.angle_alpha   90.00
_cell.angle_beta   90.00
_cell.angle_gamma   90.00
#
_symmetry.space_group_name_H-M   'P 1'
#
loop_
_entity.id
_entity.type
_entity.pdbx_description
1 polymer ?
#
loop_
_entity_poly.entity_id
_entity_poly.type
_entity_poly.pdbx_seq_one_letter_code
_entity_poly.pdbx_strand_id
1 'polypeptide(L)'
;MRIEDKISLSLKKTEQSEQTKTKKSESSSVKKSAETDSVSLSSGAKEAVAVSKKLKAASDIRIDLVNEIRGKIENGTYEVSGKQVAEKVVNAAIDDIF
;
A
#
# COMPACT_ATOMS: atom_id res chain seq x y z
N MET A 1 39.85 -38.20 -14.91
CA MET A 1 39.44 -36.81 -14.63
C MET A 1 39.55 -36.62 -13.12
N ARG A 2 40.40 -35.69 -12.67
CA ARG A 2 40.84 -35.53 -11.26
C ARG A 2 39.73 -34.87 -10.43
N ILE A 3 39.49 -35.35 -9.21
CA ILE A 3 38.36 -34.95 -8.35
C ILE A 3 38.61 -33.55 -7.75
N GLU A 4 39.87 -33.12 -7.76
CA GLU A 4 40.34 -31.83 -7.24
C GLU A 4 39.80 -30.62 -8.05
N ASP A 5 39.47 -30.80 -9.33
CA ASP A 5 39.01 -29.72 -10.21
C ASP A 5 37.54 -29.31 -9.95
N LYS A 6 36.71 -30.20 -9.38
CA LYS A 6 35.30 -29.87 -9.06
C LYS A 6 35.17 -29.08 -7.75
N ILE A 7 36.11 -29.29 -6.83
CA ILE A 7 36.13 -28.60 -5.53
C ILE A 7 36.56 -27.15 -5.73
N SER A 8 37.54 -26.89 -6.60
CA SER A 8 37.99 -25.54 -6.95
C SER A 8 36.93 -24.72 -7.73
N LEU A 9 36.12 -25.37 -8.56
CA LEU A 9 34.98 -24.71 -9.23
C LEU A 9 33.88 -24.25 -8.25
N SER A 10 33.73 -24.94 -7.11
CA SER A 10 32.69 -24.62 -6.12
C SER A 10 33.14 -23.51 -5.17
N LEU A 11 34.44 -23.40 -4.87
CA LEU A 11 34.97 -22.31 -4.04
C LEU A 11 35.03 -20.97 -4.77
N LYS A 12 35.21 -20.96 -6.11
CA LYS A 12 35.33 -19.70 -6.87
C LYS A 12 33.97 -19.03 -7.15
N LYS A 13 32.86 -19.75 -7.00
CA LYS A 13 31.51 -19.23 -7.30
C LYS A 13 30.88 -18.46 -6.13
N THR A 14 31.39 -18.61 -4.91
CA THR A 14 30.86 -17.94 -3.71
C THR A 14 31.52 -16.59 -3.42
N GLU A 15 32.65 -16.30 -4.07
CA GLU A 15 33.46 -15.08 -3.86
C GLU A 15 33.11 -13.93 -4.82
N GLN A 16 31.97 -14.00 -5.52
CA GLN A 16 31.63 -13.02 -6.57
C GLN A 16 30.15 -12.60 -6.53
N SER A 17 29.65 -12.21 -5.37
CA SER A 17 28.44 -11.37 -5.29
C SER A 17 28.35 -10.53 -4.00
N GLU A 18 29.44 -9.93 -3.54
CA GLU A 18 29.38 -8.86 -2.53
C GLU A 18 30.33 -7.74 -2.90
N GLN A 19 29.96 -6.95 -3.91
CA GLN A 19 30.55 -5.63 -4.10
C GLN A 19 29.65 -4.80 -5.02
N THR A 20 28.69 -4.08 -4.45
CA THR A 20 28.21 -2.78 -4.96
C THR A 20 27.26 -2.13 -3.94
N LYS A 21 27.76 -1.24 -3.08
CA LYS A 21 27.28 0.14 -2.90
C LYS A 21 27.92 0.83 -1.68
N THR A 22 28.94 1.62 -2.00
CA THR A 22 29.08 3.04 -1.64
C THR A 22 28.51 3.54 -0.31
N LYS A 23 29.43 3.76 0.64
CA LYS A 23 29.63 4.96 1.48
C LYS A 23 28.38 5.78 1.86
N LYS A 24 28.04 5.80 3.15
CA LYS A 24 28.08 7.05 3.94
C LYS A 24 28.15 6.74 5.44
N SER A 25 29.12 7.38 6.06
CA SER A 25 29.35 7.56 7.49
C SER A 25 28.09 7.89 8.29
N GLU A 26 27.92 7.28 9.46
CA GLU A 26 27.70 8.02 10.71
C GLU A 26 27.68 7.08 11.94
N SER A 27 28.57 7.41 12.88
CA SER A 27 28.44 7.26 14.32
C SER A 27 28.01 5.88 14.85
N SER A 28 29.00 5.14 15.35
CA SER A 28 28.85 4.17 16.42
C SER A 28 28.30 4.85 17.68
N SER A 29 27.01 5.16 17.67
CA SER A 29 26.26 5.37 18.91
C SER A 29 25.97 3.99 19.46
N VAL A 30 26.73 3.60 20.47
CA VAL A 30 26.34 2.54 21.40
C VAL A 30 25.05 3.03 22.06
N LYS A 31 23.91 2.77 21.41
CA LYS A 31 22.60 2.93 22.03
C LYS A 31 22.51 1.83 23.07
N LYS A 32 22.81 2.20 24.31
CA LYS A 32 22.38 1.50 25.51
C LYS A 32 20.94 1.08 25.28
N SER A 33 20.72 -0.21 25.11
CA SER A 33 19.41 -0.81 24.88
C SER A 33 18.54 -0.48 26.09
N ALA A 34 17.79 0.61 26.00
CA ALA A 34 16.61 0.74 26.83
C ALA A 34 15.68 -0.37 26.35
N GLU A 35 15.44 -1.39 27.18
CA GLU A 35 14.35 -2.33 26.94
C GLU A 35 13.07 -1.50 26.86
N THR A 36 12.62 -1.25 25.64
CA THR A 36 11.31 -0.65 25.38
C THR A 36 10.32 -1.79 25.31
N ASP A 37 9.28 -1.75 26.14
CA ASP A 37 8.16 -2.67 26.01
C ASP A 37 7.62 -2.61 24.58
N SER A 38 7.52 -3.78 23.95
CA SER A 38 7.00 -3.92 22.60
C SER A 38 5.73 -4.76 22.61
N VAL A 39 4.71 -4.29 21.91
CA VAL A 39 3.45 -5.01 21.72
C VAL A 39 3.32 -5.39 20.24
N SER A 40 2.99 -6.65 19.98
CA SER A 40 2.79 -7.18 18.63
C SER A 40 1.36 -7.67 18.48
N LEU A 41 0.70 -7.30 17.39
CA LEU A 41 -0.61 -7.84 17.02
C LEU A 41 -0.49 -9.35 16.73
N SER A 42 -1.50 -10.11 17.18
CA SER A 42 -1.60 -11.54 16.85
C SER A 42 -1.71 -11.74 15.33
N SER A 43 -1.33 -12.93 14.84
CA SER A 43 -1.43 -13.29 13.42
C SER A 43 -2.85 -13.11 12.89
N GLY A 44 -3.86 -13.60 13.63
CA GLY A 44 -5.27 -13.46 13.26
C GLY A 44 -5.74 -12.00 13.20
N ALA A 45 -5.26 -11.14 14.12
CA ALA A 45 -5.58 -9.71 14.06
C ALA A 45 -4.98 -9.03 12.82
N LYS A 46 -3.74 -9.39 12.44
CA LYS A 46 -3.11 -8.89 11.21
C LYS A 46 -3.89 -9.31 9.96
N GLU A 47 -4.36 -10.55 9.92
CA GLU A 47 -5.19 -11.07 8.82
C GLU A 47 -6.54 -10.37 8.73
N ALA A 48 -7.24 -10.17 9.85
CA ALA A 48 -8.52 -9.45 9.88
C ALA A 48 -8.38 -8.00 9.39
N VAL A 49 -7.29 -7.31 9.78
CA VAL A 49 -6.98 -5.96 9.28
C VAL A 49 -6.68 -5.99 7.78
N ALA A 50 -5.94 -6.99 7.28
CA ALA A 50 -5.65 -7.13 5.87
C ALA A 50 -6.92 -7.38 5.03
N VAL A 51 -7.83 -8.24 5.50
CA VAL A 51 -9.10 -8.54 4.84
C VAL A 51 -10.01 -7.32 4.85
N SER A 52 -10.18 -6.65 5.99
CA SER A 52 -11.00 -5.43 6.06
C SER A 52 -10.45 -4.30 5.19
N LYS A 53 -9.13 -4.13 5.11
CA LYS A 53 -8.49 -3.17 4.19
C LYS A 53 -8.76 -3.53 2.73
N LYS A 54 -8.74 -4.81 2.36
CA LYS A 54 -9.09 -5.28 1.01
C LYS A 54 -10.57 -5.08 0.69
N LEU A 55 -11.47 -5.29 1.66
CA LEU A 55 -12.89 -5.01 1.49
C LEU A 55 -13.17 -3.51 1.34
N LYS A 56 -12.48 -2.66 2.09
CA LYS A 56 -12.55 -1.19 1.92
C LYS A 56 -11.95 -0.72 0.59
N ALA A 57 -10.94 -1.42 0.08
CA ALA A 57 -10.30 -1.12 -1.19
C ALA A 57 -11.05 -1.72 -2.39
N ALA A 58 -11.92 -2.70 -2.16
CA ALA A 58 -12.83 -3.19 -3.18
C ALA A 58 -13.78 -2.05 -3.55
N SER A 59 -13.99 -1.89 -4.84
CA SER A 59 -14.80 -0.81 -5.40
C SER A 59 -16.25 -1.02 -4.97
N ASP A 60 -16.74 -0.19 -4.04
CA ASP A 60 -18.16 -0.17 -3.63
C ASP A 60 -18.99 0.51 -4.72
N ILE A 61 -19.14 -0.19 -5.84
CA ILE A 61 -19.93 0.27 -6.99
C ILE A 61 -21.38 -0.16 -6.75
N ARG A 62 -22.23 0.80 -6.42
CA ARG A 62 -23.69 0.61 -6.32
C ARG A 62 -24.30 0.52 -7.71
N ILE A 63 -24.24 -0.67 -8.31
CA ILE A 63 -24.67 -0.93 -9.69
C ILE A 63 -26.11 -0.49 -9.96
N ASP A 64 -27.01 -0.68 -8.98
CA ASP A 64 -28.41 -0.30 -9.08
C ASP A 64 -28.58 1.22 -9.24
N LEU A 65 -27.86 1.99 -8.43
CA LEU A 65 -27.86 3.46 -8.48
C LEU A 65 -27.27 3.96 -9.80
N VAL A 66 -26.21 3.33 -10.28
CA VAL A 66 -25.57 3.68 -11.57
C VAL A 66 -26.57 3.47 -12.71
N ASN A 67 -27.28 2.34 -12.72
CA ASN A 67 -28.26 2.03 -13.75
C ASN A 67 -29.46 2.98 -13.71
N GLU A 68 -29.95 3.33 -12.52
CA GLU A 68 -31.03 4.31 -12.35
C GLU A 68 -30.64 5.68 -12.92
N ILE A 69 -29.47 6.20 -12.54
CA ILE A 69 -28.97 7.50 -13.03
C ILE A 69 -28.75 7.45 -14.53
N ARG A 70 -28.15 6.37 -15.06
CA ARG A 70 -27.97 6.18 -16.50
C ARG A 70 -29.30 6.26 -17.24
N GLY A 71 -30.33 5.56 -16.76
CA GLY A 71 -31.67 5.61 -17.35
C GLY A 71 -32.28 7.02 -17.33
N LYS A 72 -32.09 7.78 -16.24
CA LYS A 72 -32.56 9.19 -16.16
C LYS A 72 -31.86 10.10 -17.18
N ILE A 73 -30.57 9.87 -17.42
CA ILE A 73 -29.77 10.61 -18.41
C ILE A 73 -30.23 10.27 -19.83
N GLU A 74 -30.39 8.98 -20.14
CA GLU A 74 -30.86 8.51 -21.46
C GLU A 74 -32.27 9.03 -21.78
N ASN A 75 -33.15 9.10 -20.79
CA ASN A 75 -34.50 9.65 -20.93
C ASN A 75 -34.53 11.19 -20.95
N GLY A 76 -33.40 11.88 -20.80
CA GLY A 76 -33.32 13.34 -20.76
C GLY A 76 -33.97 13.99 -19.53
N THR A 77 -34.27 13.20 -18.49
CA THR A 77 -34.92 13.67 -17.25
C THR A 77 -33.93 14.02 -16.13
N TYR A 78 -32.64 13.85 -16.40
CA TYR A 78 -31.57 14.16 -15.46
C TYR A 78 -31.18 15.64 -15.55
N GLU A 79 -31.78 16.45 -14.68
CA GLU A 79 -31.54 17.90 -14.61
C GLU A 79 -30.54 18.25 -13.49
N VAL A 80 -29.44 18.91 -13.86
CA VAL A 80 -28.42 19.39 -12.92
C VAL A 80 -28.56 20.90 -12.76
N SER A 81 -28.92 21.35 -11.57
CA SER A 81 -29.01 22.79 -11.27
C SER A 81 -27.68 23.36 -10.78
N GLY A 82 -27.41 24.63 -11.10
CA GLY A 82 -26.21 25.33 -10.62
C GLY A 82 -26.10 25.36 -9.09
N LYS A 83 -27.23 25.41 -8.37
CA LYS A 83 -27.26 25.31 -6.90
C LYS A 83 -26.71 23.96 -6.41
N GLN A 84 -27.14 22.84 -7.00
CA GLN A 84 -26.69 21.51 -6.60
C GLN A 84 -25.18 21.35 -6.80
N VAL A 85 -24.64 21.92 -7.89
CA VAL A 85 -23.20 21.92 -8.15
C VAL A 85 -22.46 22.74 -7.09
N ALA A 86 -22.90 23.97 -6.83
CA ALA A 86 -22.28 24.83 -5.83
C ALA A 86 -22.28 24.20 -4.43
N GLU A 87 -23.40 23.58 -4.04
CA GLU A 87 -23.55 22.88 -2.76
C GLU A 87 -22.56 21.71 -2.64
N LYS A 88 -22.39 20.91 -3.71
CA LYS A 88 -21.40 19.81 -3.73
C LYS A 88 -19.96 20.30 -3.67
N VAL A 89 -19.64 21.41 -4.34
CA VAL A 89 -18.29 22.01 -4.30
C VAL A 89 -17.97 22.51 -2.91
N VAL A 90 -18.89 23.23 -2.26
CA VAL A 90 -18.69 23.74 -0.89
C VAL A 90 -18.56 22.59 0.10
N ASN A 91 -19.42 21.58 0.02
CA ASN A 91 -19.33 20.42 0.92
C ASN A 91 -18.00 19.68 0.74
N ALA A 92 -17.56 19.45 -0.51
CA ALA A 92 -16.27 18.82 -0.76
C ALA A 92 -15.09 19.64 -0.23
N ALA A 93 -15.15 20.97 -0.31
CA ALA A 93 -14.13 21.85 0.26
C ALA A 93 -14.13 21.81 1.80
N ILE A 94 -15.30 21.70 2.45
CA ILE A 94 -15.42 21.55 3.89
C ILE A 94 -14.85 20.19 4.35
N ASP A 95 -15.19 19.10 3.66
CA ASP A 95 -14.71 17.75 3.97
C ASP A 95 -13.18 17.61 3.83
N ASP A 96 -12.51 18.45 3.04
CA ASP A 96 -11.04 18.46 2.90
C ASP A 96 -10.34 19.30 3.99
N ILE A 97 -11.09 20.21 4.64
CA ILE A 97 -10.57 21.08 5.71
C ILE A 97 -10.63 20.38 7.08
N PHE A 98 -11.56 19.44 7.28
CA PHE A 98 -11.79 18.74 8.55
C PHE A 98 -11.46 17.25 8.49
#